data_AF-A0A2A5E5K1-F1
#
_entry.id   AF-A0A2A5E5K1-F1
#
_cell.length_a   1.000
_cell.length_b   1.000
_cell.length_c   1.000
_cell.angle_alpha   90.00
_cell.angle_beta   90.00
_cell.angle_gamma   90.00
#
_symmetry.space_group_name_H-M   'P 1'
#
loop_
_entity.id
_entity.type
_entity.pdbx_description
1 polymer ?
#
loop_
_entity_poly.entity_id
_entity_poly.type
_entity_poly.pdbx_seq_one_letter_code
_entity_poly.pdbx_strand_id
1 'polypeptide(L)'
;MKRRTKRDLSVFLGAIAVIGGIAFVNTQLSRGNLAKEFEEKREELEAEVSQQSNNLIKWTEMRKTKGTLRKGGTFVPELLEMDGDRVQIIGFQVAMEQFRNISEFTLLPIPLECYFCAMPPSRDVLLVTMAEGESTSIFQEPVLLEGTLTINQGPGQKFFYTLEDAYLKSALDGGELTKKRLQLQHMLGGSEHSGDEPDLLEPSKRRFSDTD
;
A
#
# COMPACT_ATOMS: atom_id res chain seq x y z
N MET A 1 -43.13 -16.91 40.84
CA MET A 1 -42.46 -16.95 39.51
C MET A 1 -41.10 -16.25 39.41
N LYS A 2 -40.72 -15.29 40.28
CA LYS A 2 -39.52 -14.43 40.10
C LYS A 2 -38.12 -15.10 40.24
N ARG A 3 -38.00 -16.31 40.84
CA ARG A 3 -36.69 -16.95 41.09
C ARG A 3 -36.14 -17.75 39.91
N ARG A 4 -36.99 -18.38 39.09
CA ARG A 4 -36.53 -19.13 37.90
C ARG A 4 -35.97 -18.20 36.83
N THR A 5 -36.67 -17.10 36.56
CA THR A 5 -36.27 -16.09 35.57
C THR A 5 -34.89 -15.46 35.89
N LYS A 6 -34.56 -15.27 37.17
CA LYS A 6 -33.22 -14.76 37.57
C LYS A 6 -32.10 -15.75 37.28
N ARG A 7 -32.34 -17.04 37.48
CA ARG A 7 -31.34 -18.09 37.22
C ARG A 7 -31.09 -18.24 35.73
N ASP A 8 -32.16 -18.27 34.94
CA ASP A 8 -32.05 -18.40 33.49
C ASP A 8 -31.32 -17.18 32.90
N LEU A 9 -31.64 -15.97 33.37
CA LEU A 9 -30.93 -14.75 32.97
C LEU A 9 -29.43 -14.78 33.30
N SER A 10 -29.05 -15.31 34.47
CA SER A 10 -27.63 -15.43 34.84
C SER A 10 -26.86 -16.40 33.95
N VAL A 11 -27.50 -17.50 33.53
CA VAL A 11 -26.90 -18.48 32.61
C VAL A 11 -26.75 -17.87 31.21
N PHE A 12 -27.77 -17.16 30.72
CA PHE A 12 -27.70 -16.47 29.44
C PHE A 12 -26.60 -15.40 29.41
N LEU A 13 -26.49 -14.57 30.45
CA LEU A 13 -25.42 -13.59 30.58
C LEU A 13 -24.03 -14.24 30.63
N GLY A 14 -23.89 -15.34 31.37
CA GLY A 14 -22.65 -16.12 31.42
C GLY A 14 -22.26 -16.68 30.04
N ALA A 15 -23.21 -17.24 29.30
CA ALA A 15 -22.98 -17.76 27.95
C ALA A 15 -22.57 -16.65 26.98
N ILE A 16 -23.24 -15.48 27.01
CA ILE A 16 -22.90 -14.33 26.17
C ILE A 16 -21.49 -13.83 26.48
N ALA A 17 -21.11 -13.74 27.76
CA ALA A 17 -19.77 -13.31 28.15
C ALA A 17 -18.67 -14.26 27.66
N VAL A 18 -18.91 -15.57 27.72
CA VAL A 18 -17.95 -16.58 27.21
C VAL A 18 -17.83 -16.52 25.69
N ILE A 19 -18.95 -16.47 24.96
CA ILE A 19 -18.95 -16.37 23.49
C ILE A 19 -18.27 -15.06 23.05
N GLY A 20 -18.60 -13.94 23.70
CA GLY A 20 -17.98 -12.65 23.44
C GLY A 20 -16.47 -12.65 23.70
N GLY A 21 -16.03 -13.30 24.78
CA GLY A 21 -14.61 -13.47 25.10
C GLY A 21 -13.86 -14.28 24.03
N ILE A 22 -14.43 -15.41 23.59
CA ILE A 22 -13.84 -16.25 22.53
C ILE A 22 -13.78 -15.48 21.20
N ALA A 23 -14.87 -14.80 20.82
CA ALA A 23 -14.92 -14.01 19.60
C ALA A 23 -13.90 -12.86 19.61
N PHE A 24 -13.75 -12.16 20.74
CA PHE A 24 -12.77 -11.08 20.90
C PHE A 24 -11.33 -11.60 20.79
N VAL A 25 -10.99 -12.68 21.49
CA VAL A 25 -9.65 -13.30 21.43
C VAL A 25 -9.35 -13.80 20.02
N ASN A 26 -10.28 -14.49 19.37
CA ASN A 26 -10.09 -15.00 18.00
C ASN A 26 -9.93 -13.85 16.99
N THR A 27 -10.68 -12.75 17.16
CA THR A 27 -10.58 -11.56 16.30
C THR A 27 -9.24 -10.84 16.49
N GLN A 28 -8.74 -10.76 17.72
CA GLN A 28 -7.43 -10.16 18.00
C GLN A 28 -6.28 -11.02 17.45
N LEU A 29 -6.33 -12.34 17.64
CA LEU A 29 -5.29 -13.25 17.15
C LEU A 29 -5.26 -13.33 15.62
N SER A 30 -6.41 -13.33 14.94
CA SER A 30 -6.46 -13.43 13.47
C SER A 30 -5.86 -12.20 12.78
N ARG A 31 -6.03 -11.00 13.34
CA ARG A 31 -5.52 -9.76 12.74
C ARG A 31 -4.01 -9.61 12.85
N GLY A 32 -3.42 -9.97 13.99
CA GLY A 32 -1.97 -9.93 14.18
C GLY A 32 -1.22 -10.94 13.32
N ASN A 33 -1.81 -12.12 13.13
CA ASN A 33 -1.15 -13.22 12.41
C ASN A 33 -1.07 -12.99 10.90
N LEU A 34 -2.04 -12.31 10.28
CA LEU A 34 -2.05 -12.12 8.82
C LEU A 34 -0.91 -11.22 8.33
N ALA A 35 -0.68 -10.07 8.98
CA ALA A 35 0.42 -9.18 8.60
C ALA A 35 1.77 -9.90 8.72
N LYS A 36 1.94 -10.67 9.80
CA LYS A 36 3.14 -11.48 10.02
C LYS A 36 3.32 -12.55 8.95
N GLU A 37 2.25 -13.24 8.56
CA GLU A 37 2.29 -14.26 7.49
C GLU A 37 2.74 -13.64 6.15
N PHE A 38 2.26 -12.44 5.82
CA PHE A 38 2.69 -11.75 4.60
C PHE A 38 4.14 -11.26 4.67
N GLU A 39 4.58 -10.77 5.83
CA GLU A 39 5.99 -10.42 6.04
C GLU A 39 6.88 -11.65 5.91
N GLU A 40 6.52 -12.78 6.52
CA GLU A 40 7.24 -14.05 6.42
C GLU A 40 7.35 -14.53 4.96
N LYS A 41 6.24 -14.52 4.20
CA LYS A 41 6.25 -14.90 2.78
C LYS A 41 7.15 -13.99 1.93
N ARG A 42 7.13 -12.68 2.19
CA ARG A 42 8.01 -11.73 1.50
C ARG A 42 9.47 -12.01 1.85
N GLU A 43 9.78 -12.22 3.12
CA GLU A 43 11.14 -12.47 3.60
C GLU A 43 11.73 -13.77 3.08
N GLU A 44 10.91 -14.82 2.93
CA GLU A 44 11.30 -16.07 2.29
C GLU A 44 11.76 -15.84 0.84
N LEU A 45 10.96 -15.12 0.06
CA LEU A 45 11.32 -14.76 -1.32
C LEU A 45 12.54 -13.83 -1.38
N GLU A 46 12.67 -12.88 -0.45
CA GLU A 46 13.86 -12.04 -0.37
C GLU A 46 15.12 -12.86 -0.07
N ALA A 47 15.02 -13.86 0.81
CA ALA A 47 16.12 -14.76 1.13
C ALA A 47 16.54 -15.62 -0.06
N GLU A 48 15.59 -16.05 -0.89
CA GLU A 48 15.86 -16.78 -2.13
C GLU A 48 16.52 -15.89 -3.20
N VAL A 49 15.95 -14.71 -3.48
CA VAL A 49 16.52 -13.75 -4.45
C VAL A 49 17.90 -13.26 -4.02
N SER A 50 18.12 -13.04 -2.71
CA SER A 50 19.41 -12.60 -2.17
C SER A 50 20.55 -13.58 -2.46
N GLN A 51 20.25 -14.86 -2.70
CA GLN A 51 21.27 -15.85 -3.07
C GLN A 51 21.69 -15.74 -4.54
N GLN A 52 20.84 -15.15 -5.38
CA GLN A 52 21.03 -15.05 -6.82
C GLN A 52 21.45 -13.65 -7.28
N SER A 53 21.12 -12.62 -6.51
CA SER A 53 21.28 -11.21 -6.89
C SER A 53 21.86 -10.38 -5.75
N ASN A 54 22.87 -9.59 -6.06
CA ASN A 54 23.53 -8.69 -5.10
C ASN A 54 22.83 -7.33 -4.95
N ASN A 55 21.85 -7.01 -5.82
CA ASN A 55 21.21 -5.68 -5.87
C ASN A 55 19.78 -5.69 -5.32
N LEU A 56 19.47 -6.59 -4.38
CA LEU A 56 18.16 -6.64 -3.73
C LEU A 56 18.06 -5.63 -2.58
N ILE A 57 17.12 -4.71 -2.67
CA ILE A 57 16.76 -3.80 -1.58
C ILE A 57 15.76 -4.48 -0.67
N LYS A 58 16.04 -4.42 0.64
CA LYS A 58 15.15 -4.90 1.70
C LYS A 58 14.38 -3.75 2.32
N TRP A 59 13.10 -3.98 2.60
CA TRP A 59 12.25 -3.01 3.31
C TRP A 59 12.79 -2.63 4.69
N THR A 60 13.51 -3.54 5.35
CA THR A 60 14.18 -3.27 6.64
C THR A 60 15.17 -2.12 6.55
N GLU A 61 15.86 -1.98 5.42
CA GLU A 61 16.79 -0.88 5.16
C GLU A 61 16.04 0.41 4.86
N MET A 62 15.02 0.35 3.99
CA MET A 62 14.17 1.51 3.66
C MET A 62 13.46 2.09 4.89
N ARG A 63 13.08 1.25 5.86
CA ARG A 63 12.46 1.65 7.13
C ARG A 63 13.40 2.41 8.07
N LYS A 64 14.73 2.34 7.86
CA LYS A 64 15.70 3.14 8.63
C LYS A 64 15.64 4.62 8.28
N THR A 65 15.01 4.98 7.16
CA THR A 65 14.78 6.38 6.78
C THR A 65 13.89 7.09 7.81
N LYS A 66 14.34 8.28 8.19
CA LYS A 66 13.69 9.16 9.15
C LYS A 66 13.22 10.44 8.47
N GLY A 67 12.29 11.15 9.10
CA GLY A 67 11.79 12.43 8.59
C GLY A 67 10.37 12.34 8.06
N THR A 68 9.94 13.42 7.38
CA THR A 68 8.60 13.52 6.79
C THR A 68 8.69 14.12 5.40
N LEU A 69 7.76 13.77 4.53
CA LEU A 69 7.68 14.30 3.15
C LEU A 69 7.76 15.84 3.09
N ARG A 70 7.16 16.53 4.06
CA ARG A 70 7.19 18.01 4.16
C ARG A 70 8.58 18.57 4.49
N LYS A 71 9.36 17.88 5.33
CA LYS A 71 10.67 18.36 5.82
C LYS A 71 11.85 17.73 5.07
N GLY A 72 11.62 16.64 4.35
CA GLY A 72 12.63 15.79 3.76
C GLY A 72 12.97 14.59 4.64
N GLY A 73 13.56 13.58 3.98
CA GLY A 73 14.04 12.35 4.60
C GLY A 73 15.52 12.44 4.97
N THR A 74 15.92 11.66 5.97
CA THR A 74 17.32 11.32 6.26
C THR A 74 17.48 9.84 6.02
N PHE A 75 18.32 9.50 5.04
CA PHE A 75 18.53 8.15 4.53
C PHE A 75 19.81 7.55 5.10
N VAL A 76 19.89 6.22 5.10
CA VAL A 76 21.15 5.54 5.45
C VAL A 76 22.12 5.59 4.27
N PRO A 77 23.45 5.67 4.50
CA PRO A 77 24.44 5.80 3.43
C PRO A 77 24.33 4.69 2.38
N GLU A 78 24.06 3.46 2.81
CA GLU A 78 23.94 2.30 1.94
C GLU A 78 22.80 2.42 0.93
N LEU A 79 21.71 3.13 1.27
CA LEU A 79 20.63 3.42 0.33
C LEU A 79 21.02 4.52 -0.64
N LEU A 80 21.69 5.56 -0.16
CA LEU A 80 22.13 6.69 -1.01
C LEU A 80 23.14 6.25 -2.07
N GLU A 81 23.95 5.24 -1.78
CA GLU A 81 24.86 4.63 -2.75
C GLU A 81 24.13 3.92 -3.90
N MET A 82 22.87 3.51 -3.69
CA MET A 82 22.02 2.86 -4.71
C MET A 82 21.15 3.85 -5.48
N ASP A 83 21.24 5.15 -5.19
CA ASP A 83 20.44 6.18 -5.88
C ASP A 83 20.88 6.30 -7.35
N GLY A 84 19.96 6.05 -8.28
CA GLY A 84 20.21 5.96 -9.71
C GLY A 84 20.64 4.57 -10.21
N ASP A 85 20.82 3.59 -9.32
CA ASP A 85 21.21 2.23 -9.71
C ASP A 85 20.02 1.36 -10.10
N ARG A 86 20.31 0.31 -10.89
CA ARG A 86 19.35 -0.73 -11.20
C ARG A 86 19.28 -1.75 -10.06
N VAL A 87 18.13 -1.82 -9.42
CA VAL A 87 17.90 -2.59 -8.20
C VAL A 87 16.72 -3.53 -8.36
N GLN A 88 16.65 -4.52 -7.47
CA GLN A 88 15.52 -5.40 -7.31
C GLN A 88 14.82 -5.10 -5.99
N ILE A 89 13.50 -5.23 -5.98
CA ILE A 89 12.70 -5.13 -4.76
C ILE A 89 11.50 -6.07 -4.82
N ILE A 90 11.16 -6.65 -3.68
CA ILE A 90 10.01 -7.55 -3.54
C ILE A 90 8.94 -6.86 -2.70
N GLY A 91 7.69 -6.83 -3.16
CA GLY A 91 6.61 -6.25 -2.38
C GLY A 91 5.22 -6.49 -2.96
N PHE A 92 4.21 -5.93 -2.30
CA PHE A 92 2.81 -6.11 -2.67
C PHE A 92 2.31 -4.90 -3.47
N GLN A 93 1.68 -5.17 -4.61
CA GLN A 93 1.16 -4.13 -5.49
C GLN A 93 -0.15 -3.54 -4.94
N VAL A 94 -0.21 -2.22 -4.92
CA VAL A 94 -1.41 -1.46 -4.60
C VAL A 94 -1.64 -0.46 -5.73
N ALA A 95 -2.64 -0.76 -6.56
CA ALA A 95 -3.07 0.12 -7.63
C ALA A 95 -3.66 1.42 -7.08
N MET A 96 -3.39 2.51 -7.79
CA MET A 96 -3.93 3.83 -7.47
C MET A 96 -5.22 4.11 -8.23
N GLU A 97 -5.20 3.96 -9.56
CA GLU A 97 -6.33 4.33 -10.42
C GLU A 97 -6.78 3.19 -11.34
N GLN A 98 -5.82 2.46 -11.93
CA GLN A 98 -6.08 1.43 -12.92
C GLN A 98 -5.93 0.03 -12.32
N PHE A 99 -6.84 -0.87 -12.68
CA PHE A 99 -6.84 -2.26 -12.20
C PHE A 99 -6.38 -3.28 -13.24
N ARG A 100 -6.21 -2.85 -14.50
CA ARG A 100 -5.73 -3.65 -15.64
C ARG A 100 -4.73 -2.80 -16.42
N ASN A 101 -3.70 -3.45 -16.97
CA ASN A 101 -2.63 -2.80 -17.73
C ASN A 101 -2.01 -1.63 -16.96
N ILE A 102 -1.62 -1.91 -15.72
CA ILE A 102 -1.16 -0.90 -14.77
C ILE A 102 0.27 -0.51 -15.14
N SER A 103 0.48 0.77 -15.43
CA SER A 103 1.80 1.36 -15.67
C SER A 103 2.35 2.07 -14.43
N GLU A 104 1.51 2.47 -13.48
CA GLU A 104 1.91 3.18 -12.26
C GLU A 104 1.15 2.62 -11.05
N PHE A 105 1.88 2.28 -9.99
CA PHE A 105 1.31 1.76 -8.75
C PHE A 105 2.23 1.98 -7.55
N THR A 106 1.70 1.81 -6.35
CA THR A 106 2.54 1.80 -5.13
C THR A 106 2.89 0.37 -4.74
N LEU A 107 4.15 0.15 -4.36
CA LEU A 107 4.64 -1.11 -3.81
C LEU A 107 4.82 -0.96 -2.29
N LEU A 108 4.37 -1.96 -1.55
CA LEU A 108 4.37 -1.96 -0.09
C LEU A 108 5.02 -3.23 0.49
N PRO A 109 5.53 -3.19 1.74
CA PRO A 109 6.09 -4.37 2.41
C PRO A 109 5.04 -5.41 2.81
N ILE A 110 3.77 -4.99 2.92
CA ILE A 110 2.61 -5.83 3.28
C ILE A 110 1.42 -5.46 2.40
N PRO A 111 0.52 -6.41 2.08
CA PRO A 111 -0.65 -6.11 1.29
C PRO A 111 -1.63 -5.29 2.14
N LEU A 112 -2.07 -4.15 1.60
CA LEU A 112 -3.16 -3.35 2.17
C LEU A 112 -4.41 -3.50 1.33
N GLU A 113 -5.56 -3.68 1.99
CA GLU A 113 -6.87 -3.64 1.31
C GLU A 113 -7.24 -2.22 0.90
N CYS A 114 -6.95 -1.25 1.77
CA CYS A 114 -7.26 0.16 1.56
C CYS A 114 -6.08 1.03 2.02
N TYR A 115 -5.32 1.54 1.05
CA TYR A 115 -4.19 2.44 1.30
C TYR A 115 -4.61 3.69 2.08
N PHE A 116 -5.75 4.30 1.71
CA PHE A 116 -6.29 5.50 2.35
C PHE A 116 -6.75 5.27 3.80
N CYS A 117 -7.12 4.04 4.15
CA CYS A 117 -7.63 3.70 5.47
C CYS A 117 -6.50 3.48 6.48
N ALA A 118 -5.43 2.81 6.04
CA ALA A 118 -4.29 2.49 6.89
C ALA A 118 -3.20 3.58 6.88
N MET A 119 -3.10 4.36 5.79
CA MET A 119 -2.13 5.43 5.58
C MET A 119 -0.72 5.01 6.03
N PRO A 120 -0.08 4.07 5.33
CA PRO A 120 1.21 3.55 5.75
C PRO A 120 2.25 4.68 5.89
N PRO A 121 3.26 4.50 6.76
CA PRO A 121 4.36 5.45 6.86
C PRO A 121 4.98 5.69 5.49
N SER A 122 5.33 6.93 5.15
CA SER A 122 5.85 7.29 3.81
C SER A 122 7.11 6.53 3.38
N ARG A 123 7.85 5.96 4.34
CA ARG A 123 9.03 5.10 4.09
C ARG A 123 8.70 3.66 3.69
N ASP A 124 7.46 3.23 3.92
CA ASP A 124 6.92 1.92 3.56
C ASP A 124 6.15 1.98 2.21
N VAL A 125 6.32 3.07 1.46
CA VAL A 125 5.66 3.30 0.17
C VAL A 125 6.71 3.63 -0.86
N LEU A 126 6.77 2.80 -1.91
CA LEU A 126 7.59 3.01 -3.10
C LEU A 126 6.64 3.26 -4.27
N LEU A 127 6.78 4.39 -4.96
CA LEU A 127 6.06 4.60 -6.22
C LEU A 127 6.79 3.86 -7.33
N VAL A 128 6.08 3.06 -8.12
CA VAL A 128 6.62 2.28 -9.22
C VAL A 128 6.01 2.76 -10.53
N THR A 129 6.88 3.05 -11.49
CA THR A 129 6.52 3.36 -12.87
C THR A 129 7.13 2.30 -13.77
N MET A 130 6.29 1.58 -14.51
CA MET A 130 6.70 0.56 -15.46
C MET A 130 7.44 1.20 -16.64
N ALA A 131 8.36 0.43 -17.26
CA ALA A 131 9.03 0.85 -18.48
C ALA A 131 8.04 1.13 -19.63
N GLU A 132 8.46 1.93 -20.61
CA GLU A 132 7.61 2.28 -21.75
C GLU A 132 7.10 1.02 -22.49
N GLY A 133 5.79 0.93 -22.65
CA GLY A 133 5.12 -0.23 -23.28
C GLY A 133 4.90 -1.42 -22.35
N GLU A 134 5.46 -1.40 -21.13
CA GLU A 134 5.23 -2.43 -20.12
C GLU A 134 4.01 -2.12 -19.27
N SER A 135 3.30 -3.17 -18.85
CA SER A 135 2.20 -3.04 -17.91
C SER A 135 1.96 -4.33 -17.15
N THR A 136 1.36 -4.24 -15.97
CA THR A 136 1.10 -5.42 -15.12
C THR A 136 -0.36 -5.55 -14.71
N SER A 137 -0.72 -6.75 -14.25
CA SER A 137 -1.92 -6.97 -13.43
C SER A 137 -1.56 -6.84 -11.95
N ILE A 138 -2.57 -6.74 -11.07
CA ILE A 138 -2.38 -6.85 -9.62
C ILE A 138 -2.36 -8.33 -9.22
N PHE A 139 -1.37 -8.72 -8.44
CA PHE A 139 -1.25 -10.06 -7.88
C PHE A 139 -1.56 -10.10 -6.37
N GLN A 140 -1.93 -11.27 -5.86
CA GLN A 140 -2.16 -11.47 -4.43
C GLN A 140 -0.85 -11.68 -3.67
N GLU A 141 0.10 -12.33 -4.33
CA GLU A 141 1.45 -12.63 -3.86
C GLU A 141 2.35 -11.39 -4.01
N PRO A 142 3.42 -11.29 -3.21
CA PRO A 142 4.43 -10.27 -3.45
C PRO A 142 5.13 -10.53 -4.80
N VAL A 143 5.43 -9.45 -5.51
CA VAL A 143 6.08 -9.49 -6.83
C VAL A 143 7.52 -9.06 -6.71
N LEU A 144 8.40 -9.65 -7.52
CA LEU A 144 9.77 -9.20 -7.73
C LEU A 144 9.80 -8.19 -8.88
N LEU A 145 10.24 -6.98 -8.60
CA LEU A 145 10.40 -5.91 -9.57
C LEU A 145 11.88 -5.59 -9.72
N GLU A 146 12.27 -5.23 -10.94
CA GLU A 146 13.58 -4.70 -11.25
C GLU A 146 13.41 -3.37 -11.98
N GLY A 147 14.19 -2.35 -11.61
CA GLY A 147 14.08 -0.99 -12.14
C GLY A 147 15.16 -0.07 -11.59
N THR A 148 15.12 1.20 -11.95
CA THR A 148 16.07 2.23 -11.50
C THR A 148 15.54 2.88 -10.23
N LEU A 149 16.28 2.80 -9.12
CA LEU A 149 15.89 3.46 -7.87
C LEU A 149 16.18 4.94 -7.95
N THR A 150 15.23 5.77 -7.51
CA THR A 150 15.45 7.18 -7.26
C THR A 150 15.08 7.51 -5.81
N ILE A 151 15.99 8.15 -5.09
CA ILE A 151 15.81 8.60 -3.70
C ILE A 151 15.51 10.09 -3.68
N ASN A 152 14.26 10.42 -3.36
CA ASN A 152 13.77 11.79 -3.38
C ASN A 152 14.16 12.53 -2.09
N GLN A 153 15.23 13.31 -2.18
CA GLN A 153 15.77 14.10 -1.08
C GLN A 153 15.10 15.49 -1.01
N GLY A 154 15.11 16.10 0.18
CA GLY A 154 14.61 17.47 0.38
C GLY A 154 13.12 17.60 0.73
N PRO A 155 12.66 18.81 1.04
CA PRO A 155 11.30 19.07 1.49
C PRO A 155 10.27 19.09 0.35
N GLY A 156 9.04 18.67 0.64
CA GLY A 156 7.90 18.77 -0.30
C GLY A 156 7.78 17.59 -1.27
N GLN A 157 8.52 16.52 -1.05
CA GLN A 157 8.46 15.32 -1.90
C GLN A 157 7.13 14.58 -1.73
N LYS A 158 6.67 13.89 -2.79
CA LYS A 158 5.45 13.05 -2.72
C LYS A 158 5.74 11.66 -2.17
N PHE A 159 6.91 11.12 -2.49
CA PHE A 159 7.39 9.81 -2.05
C PHE A 159 8.86 9.95 -1.68
N PHE A 160 9.35 9.14 -0.73
CA PHE A 160 10.79 9.06 -0.48
C PHE A 160 11.52 8.26 -1.54
N TYR A 161 10.85 7.27 -2.13
CA TYR A 161 11.42 6.35 -3.08
C TYR A 161 10.54 6.23 -4.31
N THR A 162 11.18 6.21 -5.47
CA THR A 162 10.57 5.90 -6.76
C THR A 162 11.38 4.80 -7.44
N LEU A 163 10.71 3.91 -8.18
CA LEU A 163 11.31 2.90 -9.03
C LEU A 163 10.84 3.13 -10.45
N GLU A 164 11.74 3.57 -11.32
CA GLU A 164 11.47 3.93 -12.70
C GLU A 164 11.93 2.82 -13.65
N ASP A 165 11.41 2.82 -14.88
CA ASP A 165 11.69 1.80 -15.90
C ASP A 165 11.53 0.36 -15.39
N ALA A 166 10.50 0.16 -14.54
CA ALA A 166 10.29 -1.10 -13.84
C ALA A 166 9.71 -2.18 -14.75
N TYR A 167 10.08 -3.42 -14.49
CA TYR A 167 9.48 -4.62 -15.10
C TYR A 167 9.33 -5.71 -14.05
N LEU A 168 8.33 -6.56 -14.26
CA LEU A 168 8.08 -7.70 -13.41
C LEU A 168 9.06 -8.82 -13.76
N LYS A 169 9.94 -9.17 -12.83
CA LYS A 169 10.79 -10.34 -12.96
C LYS A 169 9.94 -11.55 -12.60
N SER A 170 10.04 -12.61 -13.39
CA SER A 170 9.34 -13.87 -13.06
C SER A 170 9.71 -14.24 -11.63
N ALA A 171 8.71 -14.35 -10.76
CA ALA A 171 8.91 -14.87 -9.42
C ALA A 171 9.63 -16.21 -9.59
N LEU A 172 10.79 -16.33 -8.94
CA LEU A 172 11.72 -17.44 -9.00
C LEU A 172 11.07 -18.79 -9.37
N ASP A 173 11.63 -19.43 -10.40
CA ASP A 173 11.41 -20.81 -10.84
C ASP A 173 10.04 -21.44 -10.51
N GLY A 174 8.98 -20.93 -11.13
CA GLY A 174 7.73 -21.69 -11.33
C GLY A 174 6.58 -21.40 -10.36
N GLY A 175 6.66 -20.33 -9.57
CA GLY A 175 5.50 -19.83 -8.82
C GLY A 175 4.46 -19.18 -9.75
N GLU A 176 3.24 -19.73 -9.80
CA GLU A 176 2.12 -19.06 -10.47
C GLU A 176 1.66 -17.85 -9.65
N LEU A 177 1.73 -16.65 -10.23
CA LEU A 177 1.15 -15.45 -9.60
C LEU A 177 -0.37 -15.45 -9.79
N THR A 178 -1.11 -15.34 -8.70
CA THR A 178 -2.57 -15.31 -8.71
C THR A 178 -3.06 -13.89 -8.92
N LYS A 179 -3.77 -13.65 -10.02
CA LYS A 179 -4.40 -12.34 -10.29
C LYS A 179 -5.44 -12.03 -9.20
N LYS A 180 -5.31 -10.87 -8.56
CA LYS A 180 -6.25 -10.40 -7.54
C LYS A 180 -7.63 -10.19 -8.16
N ARG A 181 -8.64 -10.90 -7.66
CA ARG A 181 -10.05 -10.67 -8.01
C ARG A 181 -10.55 -9.43 -7.28
N LEU A 182 -10.53 -8.30 -7.95
CA LEU A 182 -11.12 -7.07 -7.44
C LEU A 182 -12.64 -7.17 -7.53
N GLN A 183 -13.34 -7.04 -6.40
CA GLN A 183 -14.79 -6.98 -6.41
C GLN A 183 -15.24 -5.67 -7.09
N LEU A 184 -16.25 -5.76 -7.98
CA LEU A 184 -16.75 -4.63 -8.77
C LEU A 184 -17.08 -3.38 -7.94
N GLN A 185 -17.46 -3.57 -6.66
CA GLN A 185 -17.82 -2.50 -5.74
C GLN A 185 -16.67 -1.51 -5.47
N HIS A 186 -15.41 -1.92 -5.63
CA HIS A 186 -14.25 -1.04 -5.53
C HIS A 186 -13.85 -0.36 -6.85
N MET A 187 -14.44 -0.78 -8.00
CA MET A 187 -14.20 -0.16 -9.30
C MET A 187 -15.19 0.97 -9.62
N LEU A 188 -16.34 1.01 -8.93
CA LEU A 188 -17.44 1.95 -9.21
C LEU A 188 -17.30 3.31 -8.52
N GLY A 189 -16.30 3.51 -7.66
CA GLY A 189 -16.09 4.77 -6.93
C GLY A 189 -15.48 5.92 -7.74
N GLY A 190 -15.11 5.69 -9.02
CA GLY A 190 -14.38 6.67 -9.85
C GLY A 190 -15.14 7.22 -11.05
N SER A 191 -16.38 6.78 -11.33
CA SER A 191 -17.06 7.11 -12.60
C SER A 191 -18.45 7.72 -12.49
N GLU A 192 -18.91 8.15 -11.31
CA GLU A 192 -20.21 8.84 -11.14
C GLU A 192 -20.08 10.21 -10.43
N HIS A 193 -19.14 11.03 -10.92
CA HIS A 193 -19.20 12.49 -10.71
C HIS A 193 -18.98 13.23 -12.04
N SER A 194 -19.81 12.90 -13.03
CA SER A 194 -20.03 13.73 -14.22
C SER A 194 -21.49 14.19 -14.27
N GLY A 195 -21.93 14.82 -13.18
CA GLY A 195 -23.28 15.38 -13.06
C GLY A 195 -23.20 16.76 -12.42
N ASP A 196 -23.16 17.78 -13.27
CA ASP A 196 -23.60 19.15 -13.02
C ASP A 196 -23.18 19.78 -11.68
N GLU A 197 -21.92 20.16 -11.56
CA GLU A 197 -21.54 21.22 -10.63
C GLU A 197 -21.75 22.58 -11.35
N PRO A 198 -22.65 23.45 -10.90
CA PRO A 198 -22.78 24.78 -11.47
C PRO A 198 -21.51 25.58 -11.19
N ASP A 199 -20.97 26.16 -12.25
CA ASP A 199 -19.83 27.07 -12.33
C ASP A 199 -19.83 28.11 -11.18
N LEU A 200 -19.13 27.81 -10.09
CA LEU A 200 -19.04 28.65 -8.88
C LEU A 200 -17.89 29.67 -8.95
N LEU A 201 -17.49 30.08 -10.16
CA LEU A 201 -16.54 31.16 -10.35
C LEU A 201 -17.01 32.13 -11.45
N GLU A 202 -18.13 32.81 -11.20
CA GLU A 202 -18.38 34.07 -11.91
C GLU A 202 -17.29 35.10 -11.51
N PRO A 203 -16.58 35.71 -12.47
CA PRO A 203 -15.61 36.76 -12.19
C PRO A 203 -16.36 38.01 -11.70
N SER A 204 -16.02 38.46 -10.49
CA SER A 204 -16.52 39.72 -9.95
C SER A 204 -16.19 40.88 -10.91
N LYS A 205 -17.22 41.42 -11.56
CA LYS A 205 -17.13 42.66 -12.34
C LYS A 205 -16.74 43.79 -11.38
N ARG A 206 -15.45 44.14 -11.35
CA ARG A 206 -15.00 45.42 -10.78
C ARG A 206 -15.61 46.54 -11.62
N ARG A 207 -16.60 47.20 -11.05
CA ARG A 207 -17.14 48.46 -11.52
C ARG A 207 -16.12 49.55 -11.17
N PHE A 208 -15.21 49.86 -12.10
CA PHE A 208 -14.49 51.12 -12.07
C PHE A 208 -15.51 52.20 -12.45
N SER A 209 -15.92 53.00 -11.47
CA SER A 209 -16.65 54.23 -11.70
C SER A 209 -15.63 55.33 -11.99
N ASP A 210 -15.62 55.77 -13.24
CA ASP A 210 -15.09 57.08 -13.61
C ASP A 210 -16.01 58.14 -12.99
N THR A 211 -15.42 59.06 -12.24
CA THR A 211 -15.96 60.39 -11.97
C THR A 211 -14.78 61.36 -11.97
N ASP A 212 -14.78 62.20 -13.01
CA ASP A 212 -14.31 63.59 -13.13
C ASP A 212 -12.98 64.03 -12.49
#